data_AF-A0A973UMZ8-F1
#
_entry.id   AF-A0A973UMZ8-F1
#
_cell.length_a   1.000
_cell.length_b   1.000
_cell.length_c   1.000
_cell.angle_alpha   90.00
_cell.angle_beta   90.00
_cell.angle_gamma   90.00
#
_symmetry.space_group_name_H-M   'P 1'
#
loop_
_entity.id
_entity.type
_entity.pdbx_description
1 polymer ?
#
loop_
_entity_poly.entity_id
_entity_poly.type
_entity_poly.pdbx_seq_one_letter_code
_entity_poly.pdbx_strand_id
1 'polypeptide(L)'
;MVKKARVCLVVLACTLLAASCSGGDKSVDTSRLTDREKEWVEFSYAHEKDDKTKRAWEELTADGVKSYLEQQRSRLCGDTAALMQSLKDAGYEAGEMQEYKEKSERLICTPVG
;
A
#
# COMPACT_ATOMS: atom_id res chain seq x y z
N MET A 1 -34.44 0.76 48.82
CA MET A 1 -35.26 -0.45 48.67
C MET A 1 -35.95 -0.30 47.31
N VAL A 2 -35.62 -1.05 46.26
CA VAL A 2 -36.00 -2.45 45.99
C VAL A 2 -34.88 -3.17 45.21
N LYS A 3 -34.58 -4.41 45.60
CA LYS A 3 -33.72 -5.38 44.89
C LYS A 3 -34.48 -5.98 43.70
N LYS A 4 -33.82 -6.22 42.56
CA LYS A 4 -34.10 -7.39 41.70
C LYS A 4 -32.85 -7.81 40.93
N ALA A 5 -32.67 -9.12 40.82
CA ALA A 5 -31.42 -9.81 40.53
C ALA A 5 -31.38 -10.38 39.10
N ARG A 6 -30.14 -10.45 38.58
CA ARG A 6 -29.49 -11.45 37.71
C ARG A 6 -30.35 -12.28 36.74
N VAL A 7 -29.97 -12.25 35.45
CA VAL A 7 -29.86 -13.45 34.58
C VAL A 7 -28.62 -13.30 33.68
N CYS A 8 -27.75 -14.30 33.67
CA CYS A 8 -26.59 -14.48 32.77
C CYS A 8 -26.96 -15.37 31.58
N LEU A 9 -26.35 -15.14 30.40
CA LEU A 9 -26.01 -16.09 29.31
C LEU A 9 -25.41 -15.21 28.18
N VAL A 10 -24.10 -15.08 27.97
CA VAL A 10 -23.09 -16.06 27.51
C VAL A 10 -23.53 -16.77 26.22
N VAL A 11 -23.03 -16.22 25.10
CA VAL A 11 -22.38 -16.93 23.98
C VAL A 11 -23.20 -17.32 22.73
N LEU A 12 -22.57 -16.97 21.60
CA LEU A 12 -22.67 -17.52 20.23
C LEU A 12 -24.03 -17.46 19.52
N ALA A 13 -24.17 -16.42 18.70
CA ALA A 13 -24.76 -16.58 17.36
C ALA A 13 -23.69 -16.19 16.34
N CYS A 14 -22.77 -17.12 16.11
CA CYS A 14 -21.99 -17.17 14.88
C CYS A 14 -22.94 -17.40 13.69
N THR A 15 -22.45 -16.99 12.53
CA THR A 15 -22.98 -17.26 11.19
C THR A 15 -24.30 -16.59 10.88
N LEU A 16 -24.23 -15.54 10.07
CA LEU A 16 -24.97 -15.51 8.81
C LEU A 16 -24.31 -14.50 7.87
N LEU A 17 -23.96 -15.04 6.70
CA LEU A 17 -23.65 -14.36 5.44
C LEU A 17 -22.23 -13.81 5.31
N ALA A 18 -21.34 -14.76 5.02
CA ALA A 18 -20.22 -14.58 4.13
C ALA A 18 -20.64 -13.78 2.89
N ALA A 19 -20.45 -12.47 2.93
CA ALA A 19 -20.24 -11.68 1.74
C ALA A 19 -18.84 -12.02 1.25
N SER A 20 -18.77 -13.07 0.42
CA SER A 20 -17.75 -13.29 -0.60
C SER A 20 -16.43 -12.53 -0.39
N CYS A 21 -15.53 -13.11 0.40
CA CYS A 21 -14.09 -12.94 0.20
C CYS A 21 -13.73 -13.58 -1.14
N SER A 22 -14.09 -12.92 -2.22
CA SER A 22 -13.68 -13.26 -3.57
C SER A 22 -13.36 -11.98 -4.33
N GLY A 23 -12.64 -11.07 -3.68
CA GLY A 23 -11.67 -10.26 -4.40
C GLY A 23 -10.50 -11.20 -4.67
N GLY A 24 -10.32 -11.64 -5.91
CA GLY A 24 -9.02 -12.19 -6.27
C GLY A 24 -8.03 -11.05 -6.20
N ASP A 25 -7.51 -10.75 -5.01
CA ASP A 25 -6.44 -9.78 -4.81
C ASP A 25 -5.21 -10.40 -5.45
N LYS A 26 -5.02 -10.11 -6.74
CA LYS A 26 -3.70 -10.30 -7.34
C LYS A 26 -2.79 -9.33 -6.61
N SER A 27 -1.89 -9.88 -5.80
CA SER A 27 -0.81 -9.10 -5.21
C SER A 27 0.24 -8.82 -6.28
N VAL A 28 0.88 -7.65 -6.23
CA VAL A 28 2.04 -7.34 -7.06
C VAL A 28 3.14 -8.38 -6.84
N ASP A 29 3.70 -8.95 -7.92
CA ASP A 29 4.79 -9.93 -7.83
C ASP A 29 6.11 -9.22 -7.48
N THR A 30 6.48 -9.29 -6.20
CA THR A 30 7.67 -8.65 -5.64
C THR A 30 8.84 -9.61 -5.47
N SER A 31 8.77 -10.84 -6.01
CA SER A 31 9.75 -11.92 -5.76
C SER A 31 11.19 -11.63 -6.23
N ARG A 32 11.37 -10.62 -7.10
CA ARG A 32 12.68 -10.14 -7.59
C ARG A 32 13.20 -8.89 -6.88
N LEU A 33 12.44 -8.35 -5.94
CA LEU A 33 12.80 -7.13 -5.21
C LEU A 33 13.60 -7.45 -3.96
N THR A 34 14.44 -6.51 -3.54
CA THR A 34 15.01 -6.53 -2.19
C THR A 34 13.92 -6.26 -1.14
N ASP A 35 14.16 -6.60 0.13
CA ASP A 35 13.18 -6.35 1.21
C ASP A 35 12.76 -4.88 1.29
N ARG A 36 13.68 -3.94 1.09
CA ARG A 36 13.39 -2.50 1.08
C ARG A 36 12.52 -2.09 -0.10
N GLU A 37 12.82 -2.61 -1.29
CA GLU A 37 12.04 -2.34 -2.50
C GLU A 37 10.64 -2.95 -2.41
N LYS A 38 10.53 -4.15 -1.85
CA LYS A 38 9.27 -4.83 -1.57
C LYS A 38 8.41 -4.00 -0.62
N GLU A 39 8.96 -3.54 0.51
CA GLU A 39 8.23 -2.68 1.46
C GLU A 39 7.71 -1.42 0.77
N TRP A 40 8.51 -0.80 -0.10
CA TRP A 40 8.10 0.40 -0.83
C TRP A 40 6.99 0.12 -1.85
N VAL A 41 7.07 -1.01 -2.58
CA VAL A 41 6.03 -1.44 -3.53
C VAL A 41 4.71 -1.73 -2.83
N GLU A 42 4.75 -2.46 -1.70
CA GLU A 42 3.56 -2.76 -0.91
C GLU A 42 2.91 -1.48 -0.35
N PHE A 43 3.73 -0.56 0.17
CA PHE A 43 3.26 0.75 0.62
C PHE A 43 2.63 1.55 -0.53
N SER A 44 3.31 1.65 -1.67
CA SER A 44 2.85 2.44 -2.81
C SER A 44 1.56 1.87 -3.40
N TYR A 45 1.48 0.55 -3.55
CA TYR A 45 0.29 -0.13 -4.03
C TYR A 45 -0.90 0.06 -3.07
N ALA A 46 -0.69 -0.04 -1.75
CA ALA A 46 -1.76 0.19 -0.77
C ALA A 46 -2.34 1.61 -0.85
N HIS A 47 -1.49 2.62 -1.14
CA HIS A 47 -1.87 4.03 -1.18
C HIS A 47 -2.15 4.56 -2.59
N GLU A 48 -2.03 3.74 -3.64
CA GLU A 48 -2.32 4.15 -5.02
C GLU A 48 -3.80 4.50 -5.16
N LYS A 49 -4.05 5.71 -5.69
CA LYS A 49 -5.36 6.33 -5.85
C LYS A 49 -5.98 6.00 -7.21
N ASP A 50 -5.17 5.64 -8.20
CA ASP A 50 -5.64 5.23 -9.53
C ASP A 50 -5.74 3.70 -9.68
N ASP A 51 -6.97 3.20 -9.75
CA ASP A 51 -7.28 1.78 -9.94
C ASP A 51 -6.68 1.21 -11.24
N LYS A 52 -6.51 2.02 -12.28
CA LYS A 52 -5.88 1.56 -13.53
C LYS A 52 -4.39 1.29 -13.30
N THR A 53 -3.72 2.18 -12.57
CA THR A 53 -2.32 1.99 -12.17
C THR A 53 -2.16 0.76 -11.27
N LYS A 54 -3.07 0.55 -10.29
CA LYS A 54 -3.08 -0.69 -9.49
C LYS A 54 -3.14 -1.95 -10.34
N ARG A 55 -4.14 -2.04 -11.23
CA ARG A 55 -4.30 -3.21 -12.11
C ARG A 55 -3.11 -3.42 -13.04
N ALA A 56 -2.53 -2.35 -13.55
CA ALA A 56 -1.33 -2.45 -14.38
C ALA A 56 -0.17 -3.09 -13.62
N TRP A 57 0.01 -2.79 -12.33
CA TRP A 57 1.04 -3.42 -11.51
C TRP A 57 0.77 -4.91 -11.23
N GLU A 58 -0.49 -5.28 -11.05
CA GLU A 58 -0.90 -6.69 -10.84
C GLU A 58 -0.65 -7.57 -12.08
N GLU A 59 -0.55 -6.96 -13.26
CA GLU A 59 -0.28 -7.64 -14.52
C GLU A 59 1.21 -7.74 -14.85
N LEU A 60 2.08 -7.04 -14.10
CA LEU A 60 3.53 -7.11 -14.30
C LEU A 60 4.09 -8.44 -13.75
N THR A 61 5.07 -8.99 -14.47
CA THR A 61 5.95 -10.04 -13.94
C THR A 61 6.89 -9.46 -12.88
N ALA A 62 7.51 -10.30 -12.04
CA ALA A 62 8.52 -9.85 -11.09
C ALA A 62 9.65 -9.00 -11.72
N ASP A 63 10.13 -9.40 -12.90
CA ASP A 63 11.16 -8.65 -13.64
C ASP A 63 10.60 -7.31 -14.18
N GLY A 64 9.30 -7.28 -14.53
CA GLY A 64 8.58 -6.06 -14.92
C GLY A 64 8.43 -5.08 -13.76
N VAL A 65 8.08 -5.55 -12.57
CA VAL A 65 8.01 -4.72 -11.34
C VAL A 65 9.38 -4.15 -11.00
N LYS A 66 10.44 -4.97 -11.08
CA LYS A 66 11.82 -4.52 -10.87
C LYS A 66 12.22 -3.43 -11.86
N SER A 67 11.96 -3.64 -13.14
CA SER A 67 12.27 -2.69 -14.21
C SER A 67 11.50 -1.38 -14.04
N TYR A 68 10.22 -1.46 -13.67
CA TYR A 68 9.40 -0.28 -13.37
C TYR A 68 10.01 0.55 -12.24
N LEU A 69 10.40 -0.09 -11.15
CA LEU A 69 10.99 0.59 -10.00
C LEU A 69 12.32 1.27 -10.36
N GLU A 70 13.17 0.62 -11.14
CA GLU A 70 14.42 1.19 -11.63
C GLU A 70 14.20 2.45 -12.48
N GLN A 71 13.18 2.46 -13.33
CA GLN A 71 12.79 3.63 -14.11
C GLN A 71 12.27 4.77 -13.22
N GLN A 72 11.45 4.45 -12.22
CA GLN A 72 10.91 5.46 -11.29
C GLN A 72 11.96 6.04 -10.34
N ARG A 73 13.06 5.32 -10.06
CA ARG A 73 14.07 5.74 -9.08
C ARG A 73 14.60 7.15 -9.33
N SER A 74 14.79 7.56 -10.59
CA SER A 74 15.23 8.92 -10.93
C SER A 74 14.22 10.01 -10.51
N ARG A 75 12.92 9.72 -10.63
CA ARG A 75 11.84 10.63 -10.23
C ARG A 75 11.65 10.63 -8.71
N LEU A 76 11.75 9.46 -8.08
CA LEU A 76 11.60 9.29 -6.64
C LEU A 76 12.74 9.94 -5.84
N CYS A 77 13.95 9.91 -6.40
CA CYS A 77 15.18 10.37 -5.74
C CYS A 77 15.77 11.66 -6.33
N GLY A 78 15.05 12.26 -7.28
CA GLY A 78 15.45 13.49 -7.95
C GLY A 78 14.96 14.73 -7.22
N ASP A 79 14.26 15.61 -7.95
CA ASP A 79 13.74 16.85 -7.40
C ASP A 79 12.51 16.60 -6.51
N THR A 80 12.67 16.86 -5.21
CA THR A 80 11.61 16.78 -4.21
C THR A 80 10.41 17.64 -4.55
N ALA A 81 10.59 18.86 -5.09
CA ALA A 81 9.47 19.73 -5.44
C ALA A 81 8.63 19.13 -6.57
N ALA A 82 9.28 18.55 -7.58
CA ALA A 82 8.61 17.85 -8.67
C ALA A 82 7.87 16.59 -8.18
N LEU A 83 8.46 15.82 -7.27
CA LEU A 83 7.79 14.67 -6.65
C LEU A 83 6.52 15.12 -5.91
N MET A 84 6.63 16.10 -5.03
CA MET A 84 5.51 16.61 -4.23
C MET A 84 4.40 17.18 -5.13
N GLN A 85 4.75 17.96 -6.16
CA GLN A 85 3.75 18.46 -7.10
C GLN A 85 3.01 17.30 -7.79
N SER A 86 3.72 16.26 -8.20
CA SER A 86 3.10 15.14 -8.88
C SER A 86 2.20 14.27 -7.99
N LEU A 87 2.53 14.14 -6.70
CA LEU A 87 1.67 13.46 -5.73
C LEU A 87 0.41 14.28 -5.46
N LYS A 88 0.54 15.60 -5.35
CA LYS A 88 -0.62 16.50 -5.23
C LYS A 88 -1.54 16.37 -6.43
N ASP A 89 -1.00 16.35 -7.64
CA ASP A 89 -1.77 16.20 -8.88
C ASP A 89 -2.47 14.83 -8.97
N ALA A 90 -1.89 13.80 -8.35
CA ALA A 90 -2.50 12.48 -8.19
C ALA A 90 -3.53 12.37 -7.05
N GLY A 91 -3.78 13.46 -6.32
CA GLY A 91 -4.79 13.52 -5.26
C GLY A 91 -4.33 13.04 -3.88
N TYR A 92 -3.04 13.05 -3.61
CA TYR A 92 -2.51 12.80 -2.26
C TYR A 92 -2.66 14.02 -1.37
N GLU A 93 -3.05 13.79 -0.12
CA GLU A 93 -3.11 14.82 0.92
C GLU A 93 -1.72 15.16 1.45
N ALA A 94 -1.54 16.37 2.01
CA ALA A 94 -0.23 16.86 2.44
C ALA A 94 0.53 15.90 3.38
N GLY A 95 -0.19 15.24 4.31
CA GLY A 95 0.39 14.23 5.21
C GLY A 95 0.82 12.96 4.47
N GLU A 96 0.00 12.47 3.54
CA GLU A 96 0.31 11.29 2.71
C GLU A 96 1.50 11.56 1.79
N MET A 97 1.59 12.77 1.23
CA MET A 97 2.71 13.19 0.39
C MET A 97 4.03 13.17 1.18
N GLN A 98 4.01 13.67 2.42
CA GLN A 98 5.18 13.68 3.30
C GLN A 98 5.60 12.24 3.66
N GLU A 99 4.66 11.37 4.01
CA GLU A 99 4.95 9.97 4.28
C GLU A 99 5.53 9.26 3.03
N TYR A 100 4.94 9.50 1.86
CA TYR A 100 5.42 8.93 0.59
C TYR A 100 6.86 9.35 0.29
N LYS A 101 7.19 10.62 0.51
CA LYS A 101 8.55 11.14 0.39
C LYS A 101 9.50 10.42 1.35
N GLU A 102 9.18 10.37 2.64
CA GLU A 102 10.03 9.74 3.66
C GLU A 102 10.26 8.25 3.38
N LYS A 103 9.21 7.53 2.98
CA LYS A 103 9.30 6.12 2.55
C LYS A 103 10.19 5.96 1.32
N SER A 104 10.06 6.83 0.33
CA SER A 104 10.88 6.79 -0.89
C SER A 104 12.37 7.07 -0.59
N GLU A 105 12.65 8.10 0.21
CA GLU A 105 14.01 8.43 0.65
C GLU A 105 14.65 7.27 1.42
N ARG A 106 13.91 6.71 2.39
CA ARG A 106 14.38 5.62 3.25
C ARG A 106 14.55 4.31 2.51
N LEU A 107 13.65 3.94 1.61
CA LEU A 107 13.61 2.59 1.04
C LEU A 107 14.26 2.49 -0.34
N ILE A 108 14.18 3.55 -1.15
CA ILE A 108 14.61 3.52 -2.55
C ILE A 108 15.88 4.35 -2.79
N CYS A 109 15.99 5.54 -2.19
CA CYS A 109 17.01 6.51 -2.55
C CYS A 109 18.31 6.40 -1.76
N THR A 110 18.23 6.01 -0.49
CA THR A 110 19.42 5.83 0.34
C THR A 110 20.15 4.55 -0.09
N PRO A 111 21.44 4.63 -0.50
CA PRO A 111 22.21 3.44 -0.86
C PRO A 111 22.16 2.38 0.25
N VAL A 112 22.14 1.11 -0.13
CA VAL A 112 22.49 0.04 0.80
C VAL A 112 24.02 0.08 0.86
N GLY A 113 24.57 0.47 2.02
CA GLY A 113 26.01 0.45 2.26
C GLY A 113 26.59 -0.97 2.22
#